data_AF-A0A2D8G476-F1
#
_entry.id   AF-A0A2D8G476-F1
#
_cell.length_a   1.000
_cell.length_b   1.000
_cell.length_c   1.000
_cell.angle_alpha   90.00
_cell.angle_beta   90.00
_cell.angle_gamma   90.00
#
_symmetry.space_group_name_H-M   'P 1'
#
loop_
_entity.id
_entity.type
_entity.pdbx_description
1 polymer ?
#
loop_
_entity_poly.entity_id
_entity_poly.type
_entity_poly.pdbx_seq_one_letter_code
_entity_poly.pdbx_strand_id
1 'polypeptide(L)'
;MQMQTVWYVLIHISLGLIGWKIFTFTNQGVLAAFAACAGVQAWPMYEMYKITWEKFHNMRAKRLETEYRKRETRAYWMRMGRLYFFRSCAYALLTLFVAWLMRGVGPQ
;
A
#
# COMPACT_ATOMS: atom_id res chain seq x y z
N MET A 1 3.81 13.42 11.02
CA MET A 1 4.10 12.56 9.84
C MET A 1 5.07 11.41 10.14
N GLN A 2 6.18 11.62 10.87
CA GLN A 2 7.17 10.55 11.12
C GLN A 2 6.62 9.34 11.89
N MET A 3 5.77 9.53 12.90
CA MET A 3 5.31 8.44 13.77
C MET A 3 4.43 7.40 13.06
N GLN A 4 3.55 7.84 12.15
CA GLN A 4 2.72 6.92 11.36
C GLN A 4 3.56 6.09 10.39
N THR A 5 4.56 6.70 9.73
CA THR A 5 5.45 5.99 8.81
C THR A 5 6.24 4.90 9.54
N VAL A 6 6.76 5.22 10.74
CA VAL A 6 7.47 4.24 11.59
C VAL A 6 6.55 3.09 11.99
N TRP A 7 5.31 3.39 12.41
CA TRP A 7 4.34 2.37 12.79
C TRP A 7 3.99 1.41 11.63
N TYR A 8 3.77 1.95 10.43
CA TYR A 8 3.51 1.11 9.26
C TYR A 8 4.71 0.25 8.87
N VAL A 9 5.93 0.77 8.97
CA VAL A 9 7.15 -0.03 8.74
C VAL A 9 7.23 -1.17 9.76
N LEU A 10 6.97 -0.90 11.04
CA LEU A 10 6.98 -1.93 12.09
C LEU A 10 5.95 -3.03 11.84
N ILE A 11 4.74 -2.69 11.38
CA ILE A 11 3.72 -3.70 11.03
C ILE A 11 4.22 -4.65 9.94
N HIS A 12 4.91 -4.13 8.92
CA HIS A 12 5.45 -4.95 7.82
C HIS A 12 6.64 -5.80 8.25
N ILE A 13 7.49 -5.29 9.15
CA ILE A 13 8.56 -6.07 9.78
C ILE A 13 7.93 -7.21 10.59
N SER A 14 6.95 -6.94 11.46
CA SER A 14 6.24 -7.95 12.24
C SER A 14 5.55 -9.01 11.38
N LEU A 15 4.92 -8.60 10.27
CA LEU A 15 4.35 -9.52 9.28
C LEU A 15 5.44 -10.42 8.67
N GLY A 16 6.59 -9.86 8.30
CA GLY A 16 7.73 -10.64 7.80
C GLY A 16 8.27 -11.63 8.83
N LEU A 17 8.33 -11.23 10.10
CA LEU A 17 8.76 -12.07 11.23
C LEU A 17 7.79 -13.23 11.49
N ILE A 18 6.48 -12.98 11.50
CA ILE A 18 5.45 -14.00 11.78
C ILE A 18 5.25 -14.91 10.56
N GLY A 19 5.24 -14.33 9.36
CA GLY A 19 4.96 -15.00 8.09
C GLY A 19 6.19 -15.58 7.40
N TRP A 20 7.36 -15.63 8.04
CA TRP A 20 8.64 -16.02 7.41
C TRP A 20 8.64 -17.39 6.70
N LYS A 21 7.77 -18.31 7.13
CA LYS A 21 7.58 -19.61 6.47
C LYS A 21 6.73 -19.52 5.18
N ILE A 22 5.77 -18.60 5.14
CA ILE A 22 4.78 -18.43 4.06
C ILE A 22 5.31 -17.45 2.99
N PHE A 23 5.92 -16.35 3.43
CA PHE A 23 6.52 -15.33 2.56
C PHE A 23 7.86 -15.83 2.02
N THR A 24 7.79 -16.49 0.86
CA THR A 24 8.94 -17.07 0.17
C THR A 24 9.16 -16.36 -1.17
N PHE A 25 10.39 -16.40 -1.71
CA PHE A 25 10.69 -16.00 -3.10
C PHE A 25 10.16 -17.05 -4.11
N THR A 26 8.92 -17.46 -3.94
CA THR A 26 8.16 -18.27 -4.90
C THR A 26 6.97 -17.45 -5.40
N ASN A 27 6.41 -17.78 -6.56
CA ASN A 27 5.25 -17.05 -7.10
C ASN A 27 4.10 -16.95 -6.08
N GLN A 28 3.84 -18.02 -5.33
CA GLN A 28 2.79 -18.03 -4.29
C GLN A 28 3.18 -17.20 -3.06
N GLY A 29 4.43 -17.27 -2.61
CA GLY A 29 4.92 -16.50 -1.47
C GLY A 29 4.96 -15.00 -1.73
N VAL A 30 5.33 -14.58 -2.94
CA VAL A 30 5.31 -13.18 -3.37
C VAL A 30 3.88 -12.67 -3.50
N LEU A 31 2.96 -13.47 -4.05
CA LEU A 31 1.54 -13.10 -4.12
C LEU A 31 0.91 -12.99 -2.73
N ALA A 32 1.23 -13.91 -1.82
CA ALA A 32 0.76 -13.85 -0.43
C ALA A 32 1.32 -12.62 0.30
N ALA A 33 2.62 -12.31 0.12
CA ALA A 33 3.24 -11.12 0.70
C ALA A 33 2.60 -9.84 0.15
N PHE A 34 2.38 -9.78 -1.17
CA PHE A 34 1.72 -8.66 -1.81
C PHE A 34 0.27 -8.49 -1.33
N ALA A 35 -0.50 -9.57 -1.22
CA ALA A 35 -1.88 -9.52 -0.73
C ALA A 35 -1.96 -9.05 0.73
N ALA A 36 -1.07 -9.55 1.59
CA ALA A 36 -0.99 -9.11 2.98
C ALA A 36 -0.60 -7.63 3.09
N CYS A 37 0.39 -7.18 2.32
CA CYS A 37 0.83 -5.79 2.31
C CYS A 37 -0.23 -4.84 1.73
N ALA A 38 -0.92 -5.26 0.67
CA ALA A 38 -2.07 -4.53 0.11
C ALA A 38 -3.17 -4.39 1.18
N GLY A 39 -3.49 -5.45 1.92
CA GLY A 39 -4.45 -5.41 3.02
C GLY A 39 -4.09 -4.36 4.09
N VAL A 40 -2.85 -4.38 4.58
CA VAL A 40 -2.38 -3.40 5.58
C VAL A 40 -2.38 -1.97 5.04
N GLN A 41 -2.08 -1.79 3.74
CA GLN A 41 -2.06 -0.48 3.11
C GLN A 41 -3.44 0.08 2.73
N ALA A 42 -4.47 -0.78 2.67
CA ALA A 42 -5.82 -0.33 2.35
C ALA A 42 -6.32 0.72 3.35
N TRP A 43 -6.01 0.56 4.64
CA TRP A 43 -6.41 1.50 5.70
C TRP A 43 -5.82 2.92 5.54
N PRO A 44 -4.49 3.12 5.51
CA PRO A 44 -3.92 4.46 5.29
C PRO A 44 -4.34 5.05 3.94
N MET A 45 -4.58 4.20 2.93
CA MET A 45 -5.09 4.68 1.64
C MET A 45 -6.53 5.18 1.75
N TYR A 46 -7.37 4.51 2.53
CA TYR A 46 -8.73 4.94 2.81
C TYR A 46 -8.77 6.25 3.60
N GLU A 47 -7.93 6.41 4.62
CA GLU A 47 -7.81 7.67 5.36
C GLU A 47 -7.36 8.81 4.45
N MET A 48 -6.33 8.57 3.63
CA MET A 48 -5.85 9.57 2.68
C MET A 48 -6.95 9.90 1.66
N TYR A 49 -7.63 8.90 1.12
CA TYR A 49 -8.77 9.07 0.22
C TYR A 49 -9.84 9.96 0.85
N LYS A 50 -10.25 9.70 2.10
CA LYS A 50 -11.29 10.50 2.79
C LYS A 50 -10.89 11.98 2.86
N ILE A 51 -9.64 12.26 3.23
CA ILE A 51 -9.11 13.63 3.36
C ILE A 51 -9.01 14.32 1.98
N THR A 52 -8.49 13.62 0.97
CA THR A 52 -8.28 14.19 -0.37
C THR A 52 -9.57 14.26 -1.17
N TRP A 53 -10.54 13.39 -0.91
CA TRP A 53 -11.82 13.33 -1.60
C TRP A 53 -12.68 14.55 -1.31
N GLU A 54 -12.75 15.02 -0.06
CA GLU A 54 -13.50 16.23 0.28
C GLU A 54 -12.95 17.46 -0.47
N LYS A 55 -11.62 17.62 -0.49
CA LYS A 55 -10.97 18.70 -1.25
C LYS A 55 -11.21 18.57 -2.75
N PHE A 56 -11.11 17.36 -3.29
CA PHE A 56 -11.38 17.08 -4.70
C PHE A 56 -12.84 17.35 -5.07
N HIS A 57 -13.78 16.96 -4.21
CA HIS A 57 -15.22 17.19 -4.40
C HIS A 57 -15.54 18.68 -4.41
N ASN A 58 -14.97 19.45 -3.48
CA ASN A 58 -15.17 20.90 -3.41
C ASN A 58 -14.58 21.64 -4.62
N MET A 59 -13.42 21.19 -5.15
CA MET A 59 -12.88 21.73 -6.40
C MET A 59 -13.71 21.35 -7.63
N ARG A 60 -14.23 20.11 -7.65
CA ARG A 60 -15.08 19.59 -8.74
C ARG A 60 -16.46 20.25 -8.76
N ALA A 61 -17.06 20.54 -7.60
CA ALA A 61 -18.37 21.17 -7.49
C ALA A 61 -18.43 22.58 -8.11
N LYS A 62 -17.29 23.28 -8.15
CA LYS A 62 -17.16 24.61 -8.75
C LYS A 62 -17.10 24.59 -10.29
N ARG A 63 -16.94 23.43 -10.95
CA ARG A 63 -16.85 23.33 -12.42
C ARG A 63 -18.17 22.82 -13.02
N LEU A 64 -18.73 23.59 -13.96
CA LEU A 64 -20.01 23.32 -14.61
C LEU A 64 -19.95 22.21 -15.68
N GLU A 65 -18.78 21.93 -16.25
CA GLU A 65 -18.66 21.06 -17.43
C GLU A 65 -18.59 19.56 -17.08
N THR A 66 -19.59 18.79 -17.51
CA THR A 66 -19.81 17.37 -17.18
C THR A 66 -18.72 16.43 -17.73
N GLU A 67 -18.20 16.71 -18.93
CA GLU A 67 -17.16 15.89 -19.56
C GLU A 67 -15.79 16.09 -18.90
N TYR A 68 -15.46 17.33 -18.52
CA TYR A 68 -14.25 17.64 -17.76
C TYR A 68 -14.26 16.96 -16.38
N ARG A 69 -15.43 16.95 -15.72
CA ARG A 69 -15.64 16.27 -14.42
C ARG A 69 -15.37 14.76 -14.48
N LYS A 70 -15.71 14.08 -15.58
CA LYS A 70 -15.42 12.64 -15.75
C LYS A 70 -13.93 12.37 -15.91
N ARG A 71 -13.24 13.18 -16.74
CA ARG A 71 -11.79 13.05 -16.96
C ARG A 71 -10.97 13.30 -15.70
N GLU A 72 -11.29 14.34 -14.93
CA GLU A 72 -10.59 14.64 -13.68
C GLU A 72 -10.80 13.54 -12.63
N THR A 73 -12.01 12.99 -12.53
CA THR A 73 -12.29 11.88 -11.61
C THR A 73 -11.45 10.66 -11.98
N ARG A 74 -11.39 10.29 -13.26
CA ARG A 74 -10.58 9.15 -13.71
C ARG A 74 -9.08 9.39 -13.48
N ALA A 75 -8.58 10.60 -13.72
CA ALA A 75 -7.19 10.97 -13.46
C ALA A 75 -6.84 10.91 -11.97
N TYR A 76 -7.74 11.36 -11.09
CA TYR A 76 -7.58 11.26 -9.64
C TYR A 76 -7.49 9.81 -9.18
N TRP A 77 -8.41 8.95 -9.64
CA TRP A 77 -8.40 7.52 -9.32
C TRP A 77 -7.16 6.81 -9.86
N MET A 78 -6.69 7.13 -11.07
CA MET A 78 -5.43 6.57 -11.60
C MET A 78 -4.22 6.99 -10.77
N ARG A 79 -4.13 8.25 -10.33
CA ARG A 79 -3.02 8.73 -9.48
C ARG A 79 -3.04 8.05 -8.13
N MET A 80 -4.22 7.94 -7.50
CA MET A 80 -4.40 7.22 -6.24
C MET A 80 -4.02 5.76 -6.41
N GLY A 81 -4.59 5.05 -7.38
CA GLY A 81 -4.29 3.64 -7.64
C GLY A 81 -2.80 3.38 -7.88
N ARG A 82 -2.13 4.24 -8.65
CA ARG A 82 -0.68 4.12 -8.89
C ARG A 82 0.14 4.32 -7.62
N LEU A 83 -0.21 5.30 -6.78
CA LEU A 83 0.48 5.53 -5.51
C LEU A 83 0.28 4.34 -4.55
N TYR A 84 -0.94 3.80 -4.50
CA TYR A 84 -1.27 2.62 -3.70
C TYR A 84 -0.44 1.41 -4.15
N PHE A 85 -0.44 1.12 -5.46
CA PHE A 85 0.30 0.00 -6.02
C PHE A 85 1.81 0.12 -5.75
N PHE A 86 2.38 1.31 -5.97
CA PHE A 86 3.80 1.55 -5.73
C PHE A 86 4.19 1.36 -4.27
N ARG A 87 3.38 1.89 -3.34
CA ARG A 87 3.59 1.64 -1.91
C ARG A 87 3.42 0.15 -1.60
N SER A 88 2.40 -0.52 -2.11
CA SER A 88 2.14 -1.93 -1.82
C SER A 88 3.31 -2.81 -2.26
N CYS A 89 3.87 -2.52 -3.43
CA CYS A 89 5.07 -3.18 -3.93
C CYS A 89 6.30 -2.91 -3.05
N ALA A 90 6.57 -1.64 -2.70
CA ALA A 90 7.75 -1.27 -1.90
C ALA A 90 7.74 -1.96 -0.52
N TYR A 91 6.59 -1.98 0.15
CA TYR A 91 6.48 -2.64 1.44
C TYR A 91 6.38 -4.17 1.33
N ALA A 92 5.84 -4.73 0.24
CA ALA A 92 5.91 -6.18 0.00
C ALA A 92 7.36 -6.65 -0.18
N LEU A 93 8.18 -5.89 -0.89
CA LEU A 93 9.62 -6.15 -0.99
C LEU A 93 10.30 -6.05 0.38
N LEU A 94 9.93 -5.08 1.21
CA LEU A 94 10.43 -4.98 2.59
C LEU A 94 10.05 -6.21 3.42
N THR A 95 8.79 -6.63 3.38
CA THR A 95 8.29 -7.82 4.10
C THR A 95 9.00 -9.10 3.64
N LEU A 96 9.21 -9.25 2.33
CA LEU A 96 9.97 -10.36 1.75
C LEU A 96 11.45 -10.31 2.17
N PHE A 97 12.06 -9.13 2.20
CA PHE A 97 13.43 -8.93 2.63
C PHE A 97 13.61 -9.32 4.11
N VAL A 98 12.69 -8.91 4.99
CA VAL A 98 12.69 -9.31 6.41
C VAL A 98 12.49 -10.82 6.57
N ALA A 99 11.53 -11.40 5.86
CA ALA A 99 11.29 -12.85 5.88
C ALA A 99 12.53 -13.65 5.42
N TRP A 100 13.25 -13.14 4.41
CA TRP A 100 14.49 -13.72 3.93
C TRP A 100 15.64 -13.62 4.95
N LEU A 101 15.81 -12.45 5.59
CA LEU A 101 16.81 -12.27 6.66
C LEU A 101 16.59 -13.25 7.82
N MET A 102 15.35 -13.42 8.27
CA MET A 102 15.02 -14.38 9.32
C MET A 102 15.35 -15.83 8.93
N ARG A 103 15.24 -16.15 7.64
CA ARG A 103 15.57 -17.46 7.10
C ARG A 103 17.08 -17.70 7.01
N GLY A 104 17.86 -16.66 6.71
CA GLY A 104 19.33 -16.71 6.73
C GLY A 104 19.93 -16.77 8.13
N VAL A 105 19.18 -16.37 9.17
CA VAL A 105 19.56 -16.41 10.59
C VAL A 105 19.06 -17.67 11.31
N GLY A 106 18.12 -18.43 10.73
CA GLY A 106 17.65 -19.71 11.28
C GLY A 106 18.74 -20.80 11.18
N PRO A 107 18.86 -21.68 12.18
CA PRO A 107 19.92 -22.69 12.21
C PRO A 107 19.77 -23.62 11.01
N GLN A 108 20.87 -23.82 10.29
CA GLN A 108 21.03 -24.90 9.32
C GLN A 108 21.14 -26.24 10.07
#